data_AF-A0A432RZ45-F1
#
_entry.id   AF-A0A432RZ45-F1
#
_cell.length_a   1.000
_cell.length_b   1.000
_cell.length_c   1.000
_cell.angle_alpha   90.00
_cell.angle_beta   90.00
_cell.angle_gamma   90.00
#
_symmetry.space_group_name_H-M   'P 1'
#
loop_
_entity.id
_entity.type
_entity.pdbx_description
1 polymer ?
#
loop_
_entity_poly.entity_id
_entity_poly.type
_entity_poly.pdbx_seq_one_letter_code
_entity_poly.pdbx_strand_id
1 'polypeptide(L)'
;MAKMINEKELIQEIESDEWQPVKDVNKEKEKLKNAVREKYKKRIISIRLSEADIRKLKKKSLETGIPYQTLISFLIHQYVEGKIKLEL
;
A
#
# COMPACT_ATOMS: atom_id res chain seq x y z
N MET A 1 10.09 0.35 4.61
CA MET A 1 9.90 1.64 3.93
C MET A 1 10.24 1.46 2.46
N ALA A 2 9.30 1.69 1.55
CA ALA A 2 9.59 1.68 0.12
C ALA A 2 10.35 2.98 -0.21
N LYS A 3 11.59 2.87 -0.70
CA LYS A 3 12.32 3.99 -1.30
C LYS A 3 11.44 4.48 -2.45
N MET A 4 10.95 5.72 -2.37
CA MET A 4 10.21 6.35 -3.47
C MET A 4 11.27 6.62 -4.55
N ILE A 5 11.31 5.78 -5.57
CA ILE A 5 12.31 5.84 -6.64
C ILE A 5 12.04 7.12 -7.44
N ASN A 6 13.02 8.02 -7.47
CA ASN A 6 12.95 9.26 -8.23
C ASN A 6 13.27 8.94 -9.70
N GLU A 7 12.42 9.37 -10.63
CA GLU A 7 12.52 9.03 -12.05
C GLU A 7 13.88 9.42 -12.66
N LYS A 8 14.45 10.55 -12.23
CA LYS A 8 15.76 11.02 -12.69
C LYS A 8 16.92 10.15 -12.24
N GLU A 9 16.88 9.61 -11.02
CA GLU A 9 17.93 8.73 -10.50
C GLU A 9 17.92 7.39 -11.25
N LEU A 10 16.74 6.88 -11.57
CA LEU A 10 16.58 5.64 -12.32
C LEU A 10 17.15 5.74 -13.75
N ILE A 11 16.92 6.87 -14.42
CA ILE A 11 17.44 7.10 -15.78
C ILE A 11 18.98 7.14 -15.75
N GLN A 12 19.58 7.85 -14.79
CA GLN A 12 21.03 7.91 -14.66
C GLN A 12 21.66 6.55 -14.34
N GLU A 13 21.04 5.75 -13.46
CA GLU A 13 21.51 4.39 -13.15
C GLU A 13 21.39 3.44 -14.34
N ILE A 14 20.36 3.59 -15.20
CA ILE A 14 20.21 2.81 -16.44
C ILE A 14 21.26 3.22 -17.47
N GLU A 15 21.52 4.53 -17.62
CA GLU A 15 22.52 5.06 -18.55
C GLU A 15 23.97 4.72 -18.14
N SER A 16 24.23 4.47 -16.85
CA SER A 16 25.56 4.07 -16.35
C SER A 16 25.97 2.64 -16.78
N ASP A 17 25.06 1.84 -17.36
CA ASP A 17 25.30 0.46 -17.84
C ASP A 17 25.91 -0.50 -16.79
N GLU A 18 25.75 -0.19 -15.50
CA GLU A 18 26.28 -0.95 -14.37
C GLU A 18 25.46 -2.21 -14.02
N TRP A 19 24.32 -2.40 -14.68
CA TRP A 19 23.37 -3.46 -14.38
C TRP A 19 23.84 -4.79 -14.95
N GLN A 20 24.38 -5.64 -14.07
CA GLN A 20 24.73 -7.00 -14.45
C GLN A 20 23.51 -7.94 -14.37
N PRO A 21 23.28 -8.80 -15.37
CA PRO A 21 22.20 -9.77 -15.32
C PRO A 21 22.41 -10.76 -14.18
N VAL A 22 21.36 -10.97 -13.39
CA VAL A 22 21.37 -11.99 -12.33
C VAL A 22 21.57 -13.38 -12.91
N LYS A 23 22.33 -14.23 -12.21
CA LYS A 23 22.74 -15.57 -12.67
C LYS A 23 21.59 -16.46 -13.17
N ASP A 24 20.39 -16.32 -12.59
CA ASP A 24 19.19 -17.03 -13.00
C ASP A 24 17.99 -16.07 -13.02
N VAL A 25 17.85 -15.37 -14.15
CA VAL A 25 16.80 -14.37 -14.39
C VAL A 25 15.39 -14.95 -14.21
N ASN A 26 15.18 -16.21 -14.59
CA ASN A 26 13.85 -16.84 -14.50
C ASN A 26 13.46 -17.11 -13.04
N LYS A 27 14.39 -17.63 -12.24
CA LYS A 27 14.16 -17.87 -10.81
C LYS A 27 13.94 -16.58 -10.04
N GLU A 28 14.71 -15.53 -10.35
CA GLU A 28 14.56 -14.24 -9.67
C GLU A 28 13.25 -13.54 -10.06
N LYS A 29 12.83 -13.64 -11.32
CA LYS A 29 11.54 -13.15 -11.80
C LYS A 29 10.36 -13.84 -11.11
N GLU A 30 10.42 -15.16 -10.91
CA GLU A 30 9.38 -15.89 -10.19
C GLU A 30 9.33 -15.53 -8.70
N LYS A 31 10.48 -15.34 -8.03
CA LYS A 31 10.49 -14.84 -6.65
C LYS A 31 9.84 -13.46 -6.53
N LEU A 32 10.19 -12.53 -7.41
CA LEU A 32 9.63 -11.17 -7.42
C LEU A 32 8.12 -11.21 -7.66
N LYS A 33 7.65 -12.01 -8.62
CA LYS A 33 6.21 -12.22 -8.85
C LYS A 33 5.50 -12.77 -7.61
N ASN A 34 6.10 -13.73 -6.92
CA ASN A 34 5.51 -14.33 -5.73
C ASN A 34 5.47 -13.33 -4.56
N ALA A 35 6.55 -12.59 -4.32
CA ALA A 35 6.60 -11.53 -3.31
C ALA A 35 5.54 -10.45 -3.57
N VAL A 36 5.35 -10.06 -4.83
CA VAL A 36 4.28 -9.16 -5.27
C VAL A 36 2.91 -9.78 -4.97
N ARG A 37 2.65 -11.01 -5.42
CA ARG A 37 1.37 -11.71 -5.20
C ARG A 37 1.00 -11.80 -3.73
N GLU A 38 1.97 -12.13 -2.87
CA GLU A 38 1.75 -12.20 -1.43
C GLU A 38 1.43 -10.83 -0.83
N LYS A 39 2.15 -9.78 -1.24
CA LYS A 39 1.91 -8.41 -0.77
C LYS A 39 0.52 -7.89 -1.15
N TYR A 40 0.00 -8.26 -2.33
CA TYR A 40 -1.32 -7.81 -2.80
C TYR A 40 -2.47 -8.74 -2.40
N LYS A 41 -2.20 -9.79 -1.62
CA LYS A 41 -3.24 -10.72 -1.16
C LYS A 41 -4.16 -10.04 -0.15
N LYS A 42 -5.37 -9.70 -0.59
CA LYS A 42 -6.42 -9.10 0.24
C LYS A 42 -7.33 -10.16 0.84
N ARG A 43 -7.78 -9.95 2.08
CA ARG A 43 -8.80 -10.77 2.75
C ARG A 43 -9.97 -9.89 3.17
N ILE A 44 -11.18 -10.42 3.12
CA ILE A 44 -12.40 -9.73 3.59
C ILE A 44 -12.48 -9.90 5.11
N ILE A 45 -12.73 -8.80 5.83
CA ILE A 45 -12.94 -8.80 7.28
C ILE A 45 -14.33 -8.21 7.53
N SER A 46 -15.16 -8.93 8.30
CA SER A 46 -16.48 -8.43 8.73
C SER A 46 -16.32 -7.63 10.03
N ILE A 47 -16.76 -6.37 10.01
CA ILE A 47 -16.67 -5.45 11.16
C ILE A 47 -18.06 -4.89 11.42
N ARG A 48 -18.50 -4.90 12.68
CA ARG A 48 -19.73 -4.22 13.11
C ARG A 48 -19.40 -2.79 13.51
N LEU A 49 -20.15 -1.84 12.96
CA LEU A 49 -20.06 -0.41 13.27
C LEU A 49 -21.45 0.11 13.63
N SER A 50 -21.50 1.13 14.48
CA SER A 50 -22.77 1.79 14.78
C SER A 50 -23.26 2.56 13.54
N GLU A 51 -24.58 2.70 13.39
CA GLU A 51 -25.15 3.47 12.28
C GLU A 51 -24.72 4.94 12.33
N ALA A 52 -24.57 5.49 13.54
CA ALA A 52 -24.07 6.85 13.75
C ALA A 52 -22.66 7.03 13.19
N ASP A 53 -21.76 6.07 13.39
CA ASP A 53 -20.39 6.13 12.88
C ASP A 53 -20.34 5.98 11.35
N ILE A 54 -21.17 5.10 10.79
CA ILE A 54 -21.29 4.95 9.34
C ILE A 54 -21.74 6.27 8.71
N ARG A 55 -22.71 6.97 9.30
CA ARG A 55 -23.16 8.29 8.82
C ARG A 55 -22.04 9.33 8.88
N LYS A 56 -21.26 9.38 9.97
CA LYS A 56 -20.11 10.28 10.10
C LYS A 56 -19.01 9.97 9.07
N LEU A 57 -18.72 8.69 8.83
CA LEU A 57 -17.76 8.26 7.81
C LEU A 57 -18.22 8.64 6.40
N LYS A 58 -19.50 8.46 6.09
CA LYS A 58 -20.09 8.91 4.81
C LYS A 58 -19.96 10.42 4.64
N LYS A 59 -20.23 11.21 5.68
CA LYS A 59 -20.02 12.66 5.64
C LYS A 59 -18.56 13.02 5.31
N LYS A 60 -17.60 12.43 6.03
CA LYS A 60 -16.16 12.65 5.77
C LYS A 60 -15.73 12.19 4.37
N SER A 61 -16.34 11.12 3.84
CA SER A 61 -16.07 10.66 2.48
C SER A 61 -16.49 11.67 1.41
N LEU A 62 -17.59 12.38 1.63
CA LEU A 62 -18.05 13.43 0.73
C LEU A 62 -17.14 14.66 0.77
N GLU A 63 -16.68 15.04 1.96
CA GLU A 63 -15.75 16.17 2.16
C GLU A 63 -14.38 15.93 1.51
N THR A 64 -13.89 14.69 1.55
CA THR A 64 -12.56 14.31 1.03
C THR A 64 -12.59 13.80 -0.42
N GLY A 65 -13.78 13.51 -0.96
CA GLY A 65 -13.95 12.89 -2.27
C GLY A 65 -13.52 11.42 -2.35
N ILE A 66 -13.19 10.79 -1.22
CA ILE A 66 -12.69 9.41 -1.14
C ILE A 66 -13.82 8.51 -0.61
N PRO A 67 -14.15 7.37 -1.24
CA PRO A 67 -15.16 6.45 -0.74
C PRO A 67 -14.95 6.06 0.73
N TYR A 68 -16.03 5.98 1.52
CA TYR A 68 -15.92 5.72 2.96
C TYR A 68 -15.24 4.37 3.28
N GLN A 69 -15.38 3.36 2.43
CA GLN A 69 -14.67 2.08 2.57
C GLN A 69 -13.15 2.26 2.44
N THR A 70 -12.72 3.09 1.49
CA THR A 70 -11.32 3.42 1.27
C THR A 70 -10.76 4.20 2.46
N LEU A 71 -11.55 5.12 3.02
CA LEU A 71 -11.18 5.86 4.23
C LEU A 71 -10.96 4.93 5.43
N ILE A 72 -11.85 3.95 5.63
CA ILE A 72 -11.69 2.92 6.67
C ILE A 72 -10.41 2.12 6.44
N SER A 73 -10.17 1.66 5.22
CA SER A 73 -8.95 0.92 4.87
C SER A 73 -7.69 1.73 5.13
N PHE A 74 -7.71 3.04 4.84
CA PHE A 74 -6.60 3.95 5.07
C PHE A 74 -6.33 4.14 6.57
N LEU A 75 -7.37 4.35 7.37
CA LEU A 75 -7.27 4.43 8.83
C LEU A 75 -6.61 3.19 9.44
N ILE A 76 -7.05 1.99 9.03
CA ILE A 76 -6.46 0.73 9.47
C ILE A 76 -4.98 0.66 9.10
N HIS A 77 -4.64 1.01 7.86
CA HIS A 77 -3.25 1.00 7.39
C HIS A 77 -2.36 1.97 8.18
N GLN A 78 -2.81 3.20 8.37
CA GLN A 78 -2.07 4.24 9.11
C GLN A 78 -1.89 3.86 10.59
N TYR A 79 -2.88 3.19 11.19
CA TYR A 79 -2.78 2.67 12.54
C TYR A 79 -1.73 1.54 12.64
N VAL A 80 -1.77 0.56 11.72
CA VAL A 80 -0.80 -0.55 11.68
C VAL A 80 0.63 -0.06 11.41
N GLU A 81 0.79 1.00 10.62
CA GLU A 81 2.10 1.63 10.37
C GLU A 81 2.58 2.54 11.52
N GLY A 82 1.81 2.68 12.60
CA GLY A 82 2.17 3.48 13.78
C GLY A 82 2.09 4.99 13.57
N LYS A 83 1.50 5.45 12.46
CA LYS A 83 1.28 6.88 12.17
C LYS A 83 0.13 7.47 12.99
N ILE A 84 -0.77 6.62 13.48
CA ILE A 84 -1.87 6.98 14.37
C ILE A 84 -1.70 6.17 15.65
N LYS A 85 -1.83 6.84 16.81
CA LYS A 85 -1.88 6.18 18.12
C LYS A 85 -3.32 6.19 18.61
N LEU A 86 -3.78 5.04 19.11
CA LEU A 86 -5.03 4.97 19.88
C LEU A 86 -4.63 5.10 21.36
N GLU A 87 -5.24 6.06 22.04
CA GLU A 87 -5.24 6.07 23.50
C GLU A 87 -6.36 5.13 23.95
N LEU A 88 -5.97 4.06 24.64
CA LEU A 88 -6.86 3.01 25.16
C LEU A 88 -7.02 3.18 26.66
#